data_AF-A0A832PNY3-F1
#
_entry.id   AF-A0A832PNY3-F1
#
_cell.length_a   1.000
_cell.length_b   1.000
_cell.length_c   1.000
_cell.angle_alpha   90.00
_cell.angle_beta   90.00
_cell.angle_gamma   90.00
#
_symmetry.space_group_name_H-M   'P 1'
#
loop_
_entity.id
_entity.type
_entity.pdbx_description
1 polymer ?
#
loop_
_entity_poly.entity_id
_entity_poly.type
_entity_poly.pdbx_seq_one_letter_code
_entity_poly.pdbx_strand_id
1 'polypeptide(L)'
;MSTSTPSIRERIVAIIAEQAMLDPAQITPDASPAELGIDSLGLVESIFAIEEAFDITIPFNANEPEKSDFDISSMGAIIAAVERLIAERG
;
A
#
# COMPACT_ATOMS: atom_id res chain seq x y z
N MET A 1 -16.48 -23.78 -1.62
CA MET A 1 -15.55 -22.76 -1.08
C MET A 1 -16.24 -21.43 -1.25
N SER A 2 -16.61 -20.77 -0.15
CA SER A 2 -17.23 -19.45 -0.19
C SER A 2 -16.15 -18.45 -0.64
N THR A 3 -16.21 -17.99 -1.87
CA THR A 3 -15.36 -16.87 -2.31
C THR A 3 -15.97 -15.60 -1.74
N SER A 4 -15.62 -15.24 -0.51
CA SER A 4 -15.80 -13.87 -0.05
C SER A 4 -14.94 -12.99 -0.95
N THR A 5 -15.55 -11.97 -1.56
CA THR A 5 -14.80 -10.89 -2.21
C THR A 5 -13.80 -10.35 -1.19
N PRO A 6 -12.50 -10.30 -1.50
CA PRO A 6 -11.51 -9.75 -0.58
C PRO A 6 -11.87 -8.30 -0.26
N SER A 7 -11.74 -7.92 1.01
CA SER A 7 -11.90 -6.55 1.46
C SER A 7 -10.87 -5.63 0.77
N ILE A 8 -11.16 -4.33 0.76
CA ILE A 8 -10.24 -3.30 0.22
C ILE A 8 -8.86 -3.48 0.85
N ARG A 9 -8.80 -3.63 2.17
CA ARG A 9 -7.56 -3.90 2.92
C ARG A 9 -6.82 -5.13 2.44
N GLU A 10 -7.49 -6.28 2.35
CA GLU A 10 -6.86 -7.53 1.90
C GLU A 10 -6.29 -7.39 0.50
N ARG A 11 -6.97 -6.65 -0.37
CA ARG A 11 -6.52 -6.39 -1.73
C ARG A 11 -5.32 -5.43 -1.77
N ILE A 12 -5.30 -4.38 -0.94
CA ILE A 12 -4.12 -3.50 -0.78
C ILE A 12 -2.91 -4.30 -0.28
N VAL A 13 -3.10 -5.11 0.77
CA VAL A 13 -2.03 -5.95 1.34
C VAL A 13 -1.50 -6.94 0.31
N ALA A 14 -2.37 -7.58 -0.46
CA ALA A 14 -1.96 -8.50 -1.51
C ALA A 14 -1.11 -7.83 -2.59
N ILE A 15 -1.47 -6.62 -3.02
CA ILE A 15 -0.69 -5.86 -4.01
C ILE A 15 0.70 -5.53 -3.46
N ILE A 16 0.78 -5.00 -2.23
CA ILE A 16 2.06 -4.67 -1.61
C ILE A 16 2.93 -5.91 -1.45
N ALA A 17 2.34 -7.02 -1.00
CA ALA A 17 3.04 -8.29 -0.85
C ALA A 17 3.60 -8.80 -2.19
N GLU A 18 2.80 -8.72 -3.26
CA GLU A 18 3.22 -9.13 -4.59
C GLU A 18 4.39 -8.27 -5.12
N GLN A 19 4.27 -6.94 -5.02
CA GLN A 19 5.31 -6.03 -5.51
C GLN A 19 6.58 -6.08 -4.66
N ALA A 20 6.46 -6.35 -3.35
CA ALA A 20 7.58 -6.50 -2.44
C ALA A 20 8.16 -7.93 -2.37
N MET A 21 7.57 -8.90 -3.08
CA MET A 21 7.90 -10.32 -2.97
C MET A 21 7.86 -10.86 -1.52
N LEU A 22 6.87 -10.39 -0.74
CA LEU A 22 6.63 -10.80 0.63
C LEU A 22 5.42 -11.72 0.74
N ASP A 23 5.33 -12.47 1.83
CA ASP A 23 4.08 -13.13 2.20
C ASP A 23 3.10 -12.08 2.76
N PRO A 24 1.85 -12.00 2.29
CA PRO A 24 0.82 -11.12 2.86
C PRO A 24 0.69 -11.23 4.38
N ALA A 25 0.96 -12.41 4.95
CA ALA A 25 0.92 -12.64 6.38
C ALA A 25 2.03 -11.92 7.17
N GLN A 26 3.11 -11.47 6.50
CA GLN A 26 4.17 -10.68 7.11
C GLN A 26 3.84 -9.19 7.19
N ILE A 27 2.85 -8.72 6.43
CA ILE A 27 2.48 -7.30 6.40
C ILE A 27 1.57 -7.00 7.60
N THR A 28 2.18 -6.58 8.69
CA THR A 28 1.46 -6.12 9.89
C THR A 28 1.29 -4.60 9.90
N PRO A 29 0.19 -4.04 10.45
CA PRO A 29 -0.05 -2.61 10.49
C PRO A 29 1.08 -1.79 11.14
N ASP A 30 1.74 -2.36 12.15
CA ASP A 30 2.78 -1.68 12.92
C ASP A 30 4.16 -1.72 12.24
N ALA A 31 4.35 -2.56 11.22
CA ALA A 31 5.64 -2.67 10.54
C ALA A 31 5.84 -1.48 9.60
N SER A 32 7.07 -0.98 9.52
CA SER A 32 7.48 -0.05 8.47
C SER A 32 7.88 -0.79 7.19
N PRO A 33 7.81 -0.15 6.01
CA PRO A 33 8.31 -0.72 4.77
C PRO A 33 9.77 -1.17 4.89
N ALA A 34 10.61 -0.38 5.57
CA ALA A 34 12.03 -0.69 5.78
C ALA A 34 12.25 -1.93 6.65
N GLU A 35 11.45 -2.14 7.70
CA GLU A 35 11.52 -3.35 8.55
C GLU A 35 11.13 -4.61 7.79
N LEU A 36 10.21 -4.48 6.83
CA LEU A 36 9.78 -5.57 5.95
C LEU A 36 10.77 -5.81 4.79
N GLY A 37 11.83 -5.01 4.67
CA GLY A 37 12.80 -5.11 3.57
C GLY A 37 12.26 -4.59 2.24
N ILE A 38 11.24 -3.73 2.27
CA ILE A 38 10.69 -3.08 1.07
C ILE A 38 11.60 -1.90 0.73
N ASP A 39 12.32 -2.02 -0.38
CA ASP A 39 13.15 -0.96 -0.92
C ASP A 39 12.30 0.15 -1.57
N SER A 40 12.91 1.31 -1.83
CA SER A 40 12.25 2.45 -2.46
C SER A 40 11.59 2.10 -3.80
N LEU A 41 12.19 1.23 -4.61
CA LEU A 41 11.60 0.75 -5.86
C LEU A 41 10.35 -0.11 -5.59
N GLY A 42 10.42 -1.05 -4.64
CA GLY A 42 9.27 -1.89 -4.29
C GLY A 42 8.09 -1.08 -3.76
N LEU A 43 8.37 0.01 -3.03
CA LEU A 43 7.34 0.95 -2.57
C LEU A 43 6.70 1.72 -3.74
N VAL A 44 7.51 2.19 -4.69
CA VAL A 44 7.01 2.89 -5.89
C VAL A 44 6.12 1.98 -6.74
N GLU A 45 6.57 0.75 -7.02
CA GLU A 45 5.80 -0.24 -7.77
C GLU A 45 4.51 -0.62 -7.03
N SER A 46 4.56 -0.77 -5.69
CA SER A 46 3.37 -1.01 -4.86
C SER A 46 2.34 0.11 -5.00
N ILE A 47 2.79 1.36 -4.94
CA ILE A 47 1.92 2.54 -5.05
C ILE A 47 1.28 2.59 -6.45
N PHE A 48 2.08 2.41 -7.50
CA PHE A 48 1.58 2.40 -8.88
C PHE A 48 0.55 1.28 -9.11
N ALA A 49 0.81 0.07 -8.63
CA ALA A 49 -0.12 -1.05 -8.74
C ALA A 49 -1.42 -0.82 -7.95
N ILE A 50 -1.37 -0.13 -6.81
CA ILE A 50 -2.56 0.28 -6.05
C ILE A 50 -3.36 1.33 -6.84
N GLU A 51 -2.69 2.34 -7.39
CA GLU A 51 -3.33 3.37 -8.24
C GLU A 51 -4.06 2.71 -9.41
N GLU A 52 -3.44 1.77 -10.13
CA GLU A 52 -4.08 1.05 -11.23
C GLU A 52 -5.24 0.15 -10.76
N ALA A 53 -5.08 -0.56 -9.64
CA ALA A 53 -6.06 -1.52 -9.16
C ALA A 53 -7.37 -0.89 -8.64
N PHE A 54 -7.27 0.33 -8.11
CA PHE A 54 -8.40 1.09 -7.55
C PHE A 54 -8.73 2.36 -8.35
N ASP A 55 -7.95 2.64 -9.39
CA ASP A 55 -8.07 3.80 -10.27
C ASP A 55 -8.03 5.12 -9.46
N ILE A 56 -7.17 5.19 -8.44
CA ILE A 56 -6.96 6.37 -7.58
C ILE A 56 -5.65 7.07 -7.92
N THR A 57 -5.42 8.25 -7.34
CA THR A 57 -4.12 8.94 -7.37
C THR A 57 -3.61 9.11 -5.95
N ILE A 58 -2.39 8.63 -5.71
CA ILE A 58 -1.70 8.72 -4.42
C ILE A 58 -0.68 9.86 -4.51
N PRO A 59 -0.73 10.86 -3.62
CA PRO A 59 0.20 12.00 -3.62
C PRO A 59 1.57 11.59 -3.05
N PHE A 60 2.24 10.64 -3.70
CA PHE A 60 3.56 10.13 -3.32
C PHE A 60 4.66 10.63 -4.26
N ASN A 61 5.70 11.25 -3.71
CA ASN A 61 6.91 11.61 -4.45
C ASN A 61 8.07 10.68 -4.08
N ALA A 62 8.41 9.78 -5.00
CA ALA A 62 9.51 8.82 -4.83
C ALA A 62 10.89 9.46 -4.60
N ASN A 63 11.11 10.70 -5.07
CA ASN A 63 12.37 11.41 -4.91
C ASN A 63 12.47 12.15 -3.57
N GLU A 64 11.33 12.54 -2.99
CA GLU A 64 11.25 13.28 -1.73
C GLU A 64 10.17 12.66 -0.83
N PRO A 65 10.30 11.38 -0.41
CA PRO A 65 9.26 10.66 0.31
C PRO A 65 8.91 11.31 1.65
N GLU A 66 9.87 11.98 2.30
CA GLU A 66 9.66 12.71 3.57
C GLU A 66 8.83 14.00 3.40
N LYS A 67 8.71 14.52 2.17
CA LYS A 67 7.91 15.72 1.88
C LYS A 67 6.53 15.38 1.33
N SER A 68 6.21 14.11 1.17
CA SER A 68 4.88 13.70 0.74
C SER A 68 3.89 13.82 1.88
N ASP A 69 2.69 14.32 1.58
CA ASP A 69 1.54 14.27 2.49
C ASP A 69 1.04 12.82 2.72
N PHE A 70 1.57 11.88 1.94
CA PHE A 70 1.31 10.45 2.07
C PHE A 70 2.20 9.82 3.15
N ASP A 71 1.58 9.37 4.24
CA ASP A 71 2.28 8.79 5.38
C ASP A 71 2.77 7.35 5.08
N ILE A 72 4.08 7.21 4.93
CA ILE A 72 4.78 5.94 4.69
C ILE A 72 5.48 5.38 5.94
N SER A 73 5.20 5.91 7.13
CA SER A 73 5.88 5.51 8.37
C SER A 73 5.62 4.05 8.75
N SER A 74 4.44 3.52 8.40
CA SER A 74 4.01 2.16 8.70
C SER A 74 3.06 1.63 7.63
N MET A 75 2.94 0.31 7.51
CA MET A 75 2.00 -0.33 6.60
C MET A 75 0.55 0.04 6.94
N GLY A 76 0.23 0.19 8.23
CA GLY A 76 -1.08 0.65 8.68
C GLY A 76 -1.40 2.06 8.18
N ALA A 77 -0.43 2.98 8.22
CA ALA A 77 -0.61 4.34 7.71
C ALA A 77 -0.83 4.35 6.19
N ILE A 78 -0.02 3.59 5.43
CA ILE A 78 -0.15 3.45 3.98
C ILE A 78 -1.54 2.91 3.63
N ILE A 79 -1.95 1.79 4.25
CA ILE A 79 -3.25 1.17 3.98
C ILE A 79 -4.39 2.15 4.31
N ALA A 80 -4.32 2.83 5.46
CA ALA A 80 -5.36 3.78 5.85
C ALA A 80 -5.44 4.99 4.93
N ALA A 81 -4.30 5.50 4.45
CA ALA A 81 -4.26 6.60 3.50
C ALA A 81 -4.88 6.20 2.16
N VAL A 82 -4.56 5.00 1.65
CA VAL A 82 -5.18 4.44 0.45
C VAL A 82 -6.68 4.23 0.62
N GLU A 83 -7.12 3.65 1.75
CA GLU A 83 -8.55 3.45 2.05
C GLU A 83 -9.32 4.78 2.04
N ARG A 84 -8.71 5.88 2.53
CA ARG A 84 -9.30 7.22 2.47
C ARG A 84 -9.43 7.73 1.04
N LEU A 85 -8.38 7.63 0.23
CA LEU A 85 -8.40 8.08 -1.17
C LEU A 85 -9.45 7.33 -1.99
N ILE A 86 -9.62 6.02 -1.75
CA ILE A 86 -10.68 5.22 -2.38
C ILE A 86 -12.05 5.72 -1.94
N ALA A 87 -12.24 6.02 -0.65
CA ALA A 87 -13.51 6.51 -0.12
C ALA A 87 -13.86 7.93 -0.61
N GLU A 88 -12.87 8.80 -0.83
CA GLU A 88 -13.07 10.16 -1.36
C GLU A 88 -13.41 10.18 -2.86
N ARG A 89 -13.09 9.10 -3.59
CA ARG A 89 -13.38 8.96 -5.01
C ARG A 89 -14.85 8.55 -5.29
N GLY A 90 -15.55 8.00 -4.29
CA GLY A 90 -16.94 7.52 -4.38
C GLY A 90 -17.96 8.51 -3.84
#